data_AF-A0A7C5DKX5-F1
#
_entry.id   AF-A0A7C5DKX5-F1
#
_cell.length_a   1.000
_cell.length_b   1.000
_cell.length_c   1.000
_cell.angle_alpha   90.00
_cell.angle_beta   90.00
_cell.angle_gamma   90.00
#
_symmetry.space_group_name_H-M   'P 1'
#
loop_
_entity.id
_entity.type
_entity.pdbx_description
1 polymer ?
#
loop_
_entity_poly.entity_id
_entity_poly.type
_entity_poly.pdbx_seq_one_letter_code
_entity_poly.pdbx_strand_id
1 'polypeptide(L)'
;MMNKTIKVVPNGVNTSQFKVMNREKQKTWVAHTFGVDMSPDLNIINTGRLSHEKGISYLIEALTYLPPTTRLFLVGAGVQQAKVRRRFIWVT
;
A
#
# COMPACT_ATOMS: atom_id res chain seq x y z
N MET A 1 46.14 -3.01 5.99
CA MET A 1 44.82 -2.39 5.73
C MET A 1 43.90 -2.76 6.89
N MET A 2 43.37 -1.78 7.64
CA MET A 2 42.40 -2.07 8.70
C MET A 2 41.04 -2.40 8.08
N ASN A 3 40.52 -3.59 8.35
CA ASN A 3 39.16 -3.99 8.00
C ASN A 3 38.19 -3.15 8.86
N LYS A 4 37.59 -2.12 8.26
CA LYS A 4 36.55 -1.34 8.94
C LYS A 4 35.28 -2.20 9.01
N THR A 5 34.88 -2.58 10.21
CA THR A 5 33.63 -3.28 10.44
C THR A 5 32.47 -2.33 10.18
N ILE A 6 31.67 -2.60 9.15
CA ILE A 6 30.46 -1.85 8.85
C ILE A 6 29.35 -2.39 9.75
N LYS A 7 28.74 -1.51 10.57
CA LYS A 7 27.57 -1.82 11.37
C LYS A 7 26.34 -1.20 10.74
N VAL A 8 25.35 -2.02 10.38
CA VAL A 8 24.05 -1.55 9.89
C VAL A 8 23.18 -1.16 11.09
N VAL A 9 22.59 0.03 11.04
CA VAL A 9 21.57 0.48 12.00
C VAL A 9 20.29 0.75 11.22
N PRO A 10 19.26 -0.09 11.35
CA PRO A 10 18.00 0.10 10.63
C PRO A 10 17.21 1.27 11.22
N ASN A 11 16.34 1.87 10.39
CA ASN A 11 15.41 2.88 10.86
C ASN A 11 14.37 2.27 11.80
N GLY A 12 14.00 3.03 12.83
CA GLY A 12 12.88 2.69 13.70
C GLY A 12 11.52 3.08 13.09
N VAL A 13 10.44 2.68 13.77
CA VAL A 13 9.06 3.08 13.46
C VAL A 13 8.39 3.58 14.74
N ASN A 14 7.55 4.61 14.64
CA ASN A 14 6.83 5.14 15.79
C ASN A 14 5.62 4.26 16.14
N THR A 15 5.76 3.39 17.13
CA THR A 15 4.72 2.44 17.57
C THR A 15 3.52 3.11 18.24
N SER A 16 3.64 4.35 18.70
CA SER A 16 2.51 5.13 19.21
C SER A 16 1.54 5.56 18.08
N GLN A 17 2.08 5.74 16.87
CA GLN A 17 1.34 6.12 15.68
C GLN A 17 0.91 4.90 14.86
N PHE A 18 1.82 3.94 14.63
CA PHE A 18 1.56 2.71 13.88
C PHE A 18 1.10 1.60 14.82
N LYS A 19 -0.18 1.62 15.15
CA LYS A 19 -0.82 0.61 16.02
C LYS A 19 -1.95 -0.11 15.29
N VAL A 20 -2.18 -1.35 15.70
CA VAL A 20 -3.29 -2.15 15.18
C VAL A 20 -4.62 -1.50 15.59
N MET A 21 -5.50 -1.34 14.61
CA MET A 21 -6.86 -0.86 14.82
C MET A 21 -7.84 -2.03 14.85
N ASN A 22 -8.96 -1.85 15.55
CA ASN A 22 -10.09 -2.76 15.45
C ASN A 22 -10.64 -2.74 14.01
N ARG A 23 -10.92 -3.92 13.44
CA ARG A 23 -11.34 -4.09 12.04
C ARG A 23 -12.60 -3.30 11.68
N GLU A 24 -13.60 -3.27 12.55
CA GLU A 24 -14.85 -2.55 12.27
C GLU A 24 -14.63 -1.04 12.32
N LYS A 25 -13.86 -0.55 13.29
CA LYS A 25 -13.46 0.88 13.33
C LYS A 25 -12.66 1.27 12.08
N GLN A 26 -11.79 0.38 11.60
CA GLN A 26 -11.01 0.61 10.38
C GLN A 26 -11.92 0.70 9.15
N LYS A 27 -12.86 -0.25 8.97
CA LYS A 27 -13.82 -0.23 7.86
C LYS A 27 -14.63 1.06 7.86
N THR A 28 -15.21 1.43 9.00
CA THR A 28 -16.00 2.67 9.13
C THR A 28 -15.16 3.89 8.83
N TRP A 29 -13.94 3.96 9.36
CA TRP A 29 -13.05 5.10 9.11
C TRP A 29 -12.66 5.21 7.64
N VAL A 30 -12.30 4.10 6.98
CA VAL A 30 -11.97 4.09 5.54
C VAL A 30 -13.17 4.50 4.69
N ALA A 31 -14.34 3.93 4.96
CA ALA A 31 -15.57 4.25 4.25
C ALA A 31 -15.93 5.73 4.38
N HIS A 32 -15.84 6.28 5.60
CA HIS A 32 -16.13 7.69 5.85
C HIS A 32 -15.08 8.62 5.24
N THR A 33 -13.80 8.31 5.38
CA THR A 33 -12.70 9.22 4.98
C THR A 33 -12.51 9.24 3.47
N PHE A 34 -12.70 8.09 2.83
CA PHE A 34 -12.32 7.89 1.43
C PHE A 34 -13.48 7.50 0.52
N GLY A 35 -14.68 7.27 1.06
CA GLY A 35 -15.83 6.82 0.28
C GLY A 35 -15.66 5.40 -0.27
N VAL A 36 -14.77 4.60 0.33
CA VAL A 36 -14.40 3.27 -0.15
C VAL A 36 -15.05 2.20 0.69
N ASP A 37 -15.76 1.30 0.03
CA ASP A 37 -16.25 0.08 0.65
C ASP A 37 -15.12 -0.95 0.80
N MET A 38 -14.90 -1.44 2.01
CA MET A 38 -13.92 -2.49 2.35
C MET A 38 -14.61 -3.83 2.63
N SER A 39 -15.86 -4.00 2.17
CA SER A 39 -16.61 -5.26 2.26
C SER A 39 -15.97 -6.45 1.55
N PRO A 40 -15.18 -6.32 0.46
CA PRO A 40 -14.54 -7.48 -0.13
C PRO A 40 -13.61 -8.20 0.85
N ASP A 41 -13.50 -9.51 0.69
CA ASP A 41 -12.74 -10.35 1.61
C ASP A 41 -11.24 -10.00 1.63
N LEU A 42 -10.69 -9.58 0.49
CA LEU A 42 -9.29 -9.22 0.33
C LEU A 42 -9.12 -7.79 -0.20
N ASN A 43 -8.60 -6.92 0.67
CA ASN A 43 -8.23 -5.54 0.34
C ASN A 43 -6.71 -5.39 0.52
N ILE A 44 -6.00 -5.10 -0.56
CA ILE A 44 -4.55 -4.91 -0.58
C ILE A 44 -4.27 -3.42 -0.60
N ILE A 45 -3.41 -2.95 0.31
CA ILE A 45 -2.98 -1.55 0.37
C ILE A 45 -1.48 -1.50 0.11
N ASN A 46 -1.07 -0.74 -0.89
CA ASN A 46 0.33 -0.42 -1.13
C ASN A 46 0.54 1.08 -0.89
N THR A 47 1.50 1.42 -0.03
CA THR A 47 1.82 2.81 0.31
C THR A 47 3.24 3.14 -0.14
N GLY A 48 3.41 4.31 -0.78
CA GLY A 48 4.72 4.81 -1.17
C GLY A 48 4.74 5.52 -2.51
N ARG A 49 5.94 5.90 -2.97
CA ARG A 49 6.13 6.53 -4.28
C ARG A 49 5.74 5.57 -5.40
N LEU A 50 4.97 6.05 -6.38
CA LEU A 50 4.59 5.26 -7.56
C LEU A 50 5.71 5.29 -8.59
N SER A 51 6.71 4.44 -8.37
CA SER A 51 7.95 4.38 -9.14
C SER A 51 8.35 2.93 -9.44
N HIS A 52 9.32 2.75 -10.33
CA HIS A 52 9.67 1.41 -10.84
C HIS A 52 10.29 0.52 -9.77
N GLU A 53 11.11 1.10 -8.90
CA GLU A 53 11.75 0.39 -7.79
C GLU A 53 10.75 -0.12 -6.74
N LYS A 54 9.49 0.35 -6.77
CA LYS A 54 8.41 -0.14 -5.92
C LYS A 54 7.63 -1.32 -6.51
N GLY A 55 7.94 -1.73 -7.74
CA GLY A 55 7.42 -2.96 -8.33
C GLY A 55 5.89 -2.97 -8.52
N ILE A 56 5.26 -1.80 -8.66
CA ILE A 56 3.79 -1.66 -8.76
C ILE A 56 3.21 -2.47 -9.92
N SER A 57 3.95 -2.58 -11.04
CA SER A 57 3.54 -3.40 -12.18
C SER A 57 3.34 -4.87 -11.82
N TYR A 58 4.24 -5.45 -11.01
CA TYR A 58 4.13 -6.84 -10.56
C TYR A 58 2.94 -7.03 -9.63
N LEU A 59 2.65 -6.02 -8.78
CA LEU A 59 1.49 -6.07 -7.90
C LEU A 59 0.18 -6.06 -8.70
N ILE A 60 0.10 -5.26 -9.76
CA ILE A 60 -1.05 -5.21 -10.67
C ILE A 60 -1.21 -6.53 -11.42
N GLU A 61 -0.11 -7.09 -11.93
CA GLU A 61 -0.11 -8.38 -12.59
C GLU A 61 -0.55 -9.50 -11.65
N ALA A 62 -0.08 -9.51 -10.40
CA ALA A 62 -0.46 -10.51 -9.41
C ALA A 62 -1.98 -10.56 -9.15
N LEU A 63 -2.71 -9.44 -9.35
CA LEU A 63 -4.16 -9.42 -9.19
C LEU A 63 -4.89 -10.33 -10.17
N THR A 64 -4.30 -10.68 -11.32
CA THR A 64 -4.95 -11.59 -12.28
C THR A 64 -5.07 -13.01 -11.75
N TYR A 65 -4.30 -13.35 -10.72
CA TYR A 65 -4.33 -14.65 -10.05
C TYR A 65 -5.20 -14.66 -8.77
N LEU A 66 -5.80 -13.52 -8.43
CA LEU A 66 -6.62 -13.35 -7.23
C LEU A 66 -8.12 -13.31 -7.58
N PRO A 67 -9.00 -13.55 -6.59
CA PRO A 67 -10.43 -13.43 -6.80
C PRO A 67 -10.81 -12.06 -7.40
N PRO A 68 -11.78 -11.99 -8.34
CA PRO A 68 -12.19 -10.73 -8.97
C PRO A 68 -12.73 -9.67 -7.99
N THR A 69 -13.13 -10.09 -6.79
CA THR A 69 -13.57 -9.22 -5.70
C THR A 69 -12.41 -8.51 -5.00
N THR A 70 -11.17 -8.94 -5.22
CA THR A 70 -9.99 -8.34 -4.59
C THR A 70 -9.81 -6.90 -5.03
N ARG A 71 -9.59 -6.00 -4.06
CA ARG A 71 -9.31 -4.58 -4.33
C ARG A 71 -7.87 -4.24 -4.00
N LEU A 72 -7.22 -3.52 -4.91
CA LEU A 72 -5.90 -2.92 -4.70
C LEU A 72 -6.04 -1.41 -4.55
N PHE A 73 -5.56 -0.88 -3.42
CA PHE A 73 -5.46 0.53 -3.11
C PHE A 73 -4.00 0.97 -3.21
N LEU A 74 -3.73 1.94 -4.06
CA LEU A 74 -2.40 2.53 -4.23
C LEU A 74 -2.42 3.93 -3.61
N VAL A 75 -1.65 4.09 -2.54
CA VAL A 75 -1.59 5.32 -1.76
C VAL A 75 -0.23 5.99 -1.94
N GLY A 76 -0.25 7.12 -2.66
CA GLY A 76 0.93 7.92 -2.94
C GLY A 76 0.92 8.49 -4.36
N ALA A 77 1.97 9.21 -4.71
CA ALA A 77 2.14 9.85 -6.01
C ALA A 77 3.45 9.42 -6.67
N GLY A 78 3.56 9.61 -7.98
CA GLY A 78 4.81 9.36 -8.69
C GLY A 78 4.66 9.27 -10.20
N VAL A 79 5.80 9.09 -10.88
CA VAL A 79 5.91 9.10 -12.35
C VAL A 79 5.06 8.00 -13.02
N GLN A 80 4.71 6.94 -12.30
CA GLN A 80 3.85 5.88 -12.84
C GLN A 80 2.36 6.14 -12.69
N GLN A 81 1.95 7.20 -11.99
CA GLN A 81 0.55 7.50 -11.69
C GLN A 81 -0.36 7.47 -12.93
N ALA A 82 0.08 8.04 -14.04
CA ALA A 82 -0.69 8.06 -15.30
C ALA A 82 -0.93 6.66 -15.88
N LYS A 83 0.03 5.74 -15.73
CA LYS A 83 -0.07 4.36 -16.23
C LYS A 83 -1.04 3.53 -15.39
N VAL A 84 -1.18 3.84 -14.11
CA VAL A 84 -1.94 3.03 -13.15
C VAL A 84 -3.38 3.53 -12.94
N ARG A 85 -3.69 4.79 -13.30
CA ARG A 85 -5.03 5.38 -13.17
C ARG A 85 -6.16 4.66 -13.92
N ARG A 86 -5.87 3.81 -14.91
CA ARG A 86 -6.90 3.19 -15.77
C ARG A 86 -7.68 2.04 -15.13
N ARG A 87 -7.34 1.57 -13.91
CA ARG A 87 -7.92 0.32 -13.37
C ARG A 87 -8.16 0.26 -11.85
N PHE A 88 -7.90 1.33 -11.08
CA PHE A 88 -7.88 1.25 -9.61
C PHE A 88 -8.58 2.42 -8.92
N ILE A 89 -9.15 2.14 -7.74
CA ILE A 89 -9.80 3.14 -6.88
C ILE A 89 -8.70 3.98 -6.23
N TRP A 90 -8.78 5.29 -6.44
CA TRP A 90 -7.81 6.27 -5.96
C TRP A 90 -8.27 6.93 -4.68
N VAL A 91 -7.33 7.11 -3.77
CA VAL A 91 -7.51 7.82 -2.51
C VAL A 91 -6.37 8.82 -2.38
N THR A 92 -6.69 10.12 -2.49
CA THR A 92 -5.74 11.24 -2.33
C THR A 92 -5.72 11.73 -0.90
#